data_AF-A0A936JYU2-F1
#
_entry.id   AF-A0A936JYU2-F1
#
_cell.length_a   1.000
_cell.length_b   1.000
_cell.length_c   1.000
_cell.angle_alpha   90.00
_cell.angle_beta   90.00
_cell.angle_gamma   90.00
#
_symmetry.space_group_name_H-M   'P 1'
#
loop_
_entity.id
_entity.type
_entity.pdbx_description
1 polymer ?
#
loop_
_entity_poly.entity_id
_entity_poly.type
_entity_poly.pdbx_seq_one_letter_code
_entity_poly.pdbx_strand_id
1 'polypeptide(L)'
;MPHLKIKQLQYEINSWKRFLDYLTEENIQMKNRLSEILKEKFDTYLLEEVDGFQTRFIRKDHLVEVLRGEVMELDAIPVAEIFKDEKIFKKIKTKIKRLHKNIINTEKQFSKLKADFHRFLSTNIL
;
A
#
# COMPACT_ATOMS: atom_id res chain seq x y z
N MET A 1 -12.36 14.70 -26.89
CA MET A 1 -12.30 14.35 -25.44
C MET A 1 -11.46 13.11 -25.02
N PRO A 2 -10.82 12.28 -25.89
CA PRO A 2 -9.99 11.15 -25.42
C PRO A 2 -8.76 11.59 -24.60
N HIS A 3 -8.07 12.65 -25.04
CA HIS A 3 -6.88 13.18 -24.36
C HIS A 3 -7.10 13.55 -22.88
N LEU A 4 -8.31 13.99 -22.51
CA LEU A 4 -8.62 14.36 -21.13
C LEU A 4 -8.68 13.11 -20.22
N LYS A 5 -9.24 12.01 -20.74
CA LYS A 5 -9.28 10.71 -20.05
C LYS A 5 -7.90 10.06 -19.90
N ILE A 6 -7.02 10.27 -20.89
CA ILE A 6 -5.63 9.81 -20.86
C ILE A 6 -4.85 10.49 -19.74
N LYS A 7 -4.92 11.82 -19.68
CA LYS A 7 -4.25 12.60 -18.63
C LYS A 7 -4.78 12.24 -17.23
N GLN A 8 -6.09 12.03 -17.10
CA GLN A 8 -6.69 11.57 -15.83
C GLN A 8 -6.12 10.22 -15.39
N LEU A 9 -6.04 9.24 -16.30
CA LEU A 9 -5.48 7.93 -15.98
C LEU A 9 -4.00 8.02 -15.56
N GLN A 10 -3.20 8.80 -16.28
CA GLN A 10 -1.79 9.02 -15.93
C GLN A 10 -1.64 9.69 -14.56
N TYR A 11 -2.49 10.67 -14.25
CA TYR A 11 -2.51 11.32 -12.95
C TYR A 11 -2.87 10.34 -11.83
N GLU A 12 -3.86 9.47 -12.06
CA GLU A 12 -4.29 8.46 -11.10
C GLU A 12 -3.19 7.43 -10.84
N ILE A 13 -2.56 6.91 -11.89
CA ILE A 13 -1.40 6.01 -11.80
C ILE A 13 -0.26 6.63 -10.98
N ASN A 14 0.10 7.88 -11.29
CA ASN A 14 1.16 8.59 -10.56
C ASN A 14 0.80 8.82 -9.10
N SER A 15 -0.47 9.14 -8.81
CA SER A 15 -0.97 9.27 -7.45
C SER A 15 -0.85 7.95 -6.68
N TRP A 16 -1.19 6.82 -7.32
CA TRP A 16 -1.05 5.49 -6.74
C TRP A 16 0.41 5.12 -6.46
N LYS A 17 1.33 5.40 -7.37
CA LYS A 17 2.77 5.17 -7.14
C LYS A 17 3.25 5.89 -5.89
N ARG A 18 3.01 7.21 -5.81
CA ARG A 18 3.38 8.03 -4.65
C ARG A 18 2.75 7.53 -3.35
N PHE A 19 1.49 7.11 -3.41
CA PHE A 19 0.80 6.57 -2.25
C PHE A 19 1.44 5.25 -1.77
N LEU A 20 1.78 4.35 -2.67
CA LEU A 20 2.46 3.08 -2.32
C LEU A 20 3.88 3.32 -1.77
N ASP A 21 4.58 4.33 -2.28
CA ASP A 21 5.87 4.74 -1.73
C ASP A 21 5.73 5.29 -0.31
N TYR A 22 4.75 6.18 -0.08
CA TYR A 22 4.40 6.65 1.26
C TYR A 22 4.11 5.49 2.22
N LEU A 23 3.27 4.53 1.81
CA LEU A 23 2.97 3.35 2.64
C LEU A 23 4.21 2.53 2.98
N THR A 24 5.16 2.43 2.05
CA THR A 24 6.41 1.70 2.25
C THR A 24 7.27 2.39 3.31
N GLU A 25 7.47 3.71 3.18
CA GLU A 25 8.26 4.51 4.11
C GLU A 25 7.68 4.46 5.52
N GLU A 26 6.36 4.62 5.65
CA GLU A 26 5.67 4.54 6.94
C GLU A 26 5.79 3.14 7.58
N ASN A 27 5.68 2.07 6.78
CA ASN A 27 5.85 0.71 7.29
C ASN A 27 7.29 0.47 7.75
N ILE A 28 8.28 1.02 7.04
CA ILE A 28 9.69 0.99 7.46
C ILE A 28 9.88 1.73 8.78
N GLN A 29 9.31 2.92 8.95
CA GLN A 29 9.41 3.67 10.20
C GLN A 29 8.81 2.90 11.38
N MET A 30 7.64 2.28 11.22
CA MET A 30 7.02 1.46 12.28
C MET A 30 7.87 0.23 12.62
N LYS A 31 8.44 -0.46 11.62
CA LYS A 31 9.36 -1.59 11.84
C LYS A 31 10.64 -1.16 12.56
N ASN A 32 11.20 -0.01 12.21
CA ASN A 32 12.37 0.55 12.89
C ASN A 32 12.04 0.85 14.34
N ARG A 33 10.88 1.47 14.60
CA ARG A 33 10.43 1.77 15.96
C ARG A 33 10.22 0.50 16.79
N LEU A 34 9.61 -0.53 16.21
CA LEU A 34 9.47 -1.84 16.86
C LEU A 34 10.84 -2.45 17.20
N SER A 35 11.81 -2.32 16.29
CA SER A 35 13.17 -2.82 16.48
C SER A 35 13.94 -2.06 17.57
N GLU A 36 13.70 -0.76 17.73
CA GLU A 36 14.28 0.04 18.84
C GLU A 36 13.77 -0.45 20.19
N ILE A 37 12.46 -0.67 20.31
CA ILE A 37 11.82 -1.14 21.55
C ILE A 37 12.38 -2.49 21.99
N LEU A 38 12.61 -3.39 21.05
CA LEU A 38 13.20 -4.71 21.32
C LEU A 38 14.67 -4.65 21.76
N LYS A 39 15.39 -3.57 21.48
CA LYS A 39 16.79 -3.38 21.90
C LYS A 39 16.93 -2.84 23.31
N GLU A 40 15.90 -2.15 23.81
CA GLU A 40 15.84 -1.68 25.19
C GLU A 40 15.40 -2.82 26.12
N LYS A 41 15.30 -2.60 27.44
CA LYS A 41 14.90 -3.63 28.42
C LYS A 41 13.44 -4.07 28.20
N PHE A 42 13.21 -4.80 27.12
CA PHE A 42 11.92 -5.20 26.61
C PHE A 42 11.26 -6.19 27.56
N ASP A 43 10.01 -5.90 27.90
CA ASP A 43 9.20 -6.84 28.68
C ASP A 43 8.81 -8.03 27.79
N THR A 44 9.34 -9.21 28.14
CA THR A 44 9.05 -10.46 27.45
C THR A 44 7.56 -10.84 27.45
N TYR A 45 6.74 -10.29 28.36
CA TYR A 45 5.29 -10.50 28.33
C TYR A 45 4.62 -9.86 27.10
N LEU A 46 5.27 -8.88 26.45
CA LEU A 46 4.76 -8.21 25.25
C LEU A 46 5.21 -8.89 23.94
N LEU A 47 5.98 -9.99 24.03
CA LEU A 47 6.62 -10.61 22.88
C LEU A 47 5.61 -11.08 21.82
N GLU A 48 4.46 -11.62 22.26
CA GLU A 48 3.40 -12.08 21.35
C GLU A 48 2.78 -10.91 20.56
N GLU A 49 2.53 -9.79 21.22
CA GLU A 49 1.98 -8.60 20.55
C GLU A 49 2.98 -8.03 19.53
N VAL A 50 4.27 -8.01 19.88
CA VAL A 50 5.36 -7.56 19.00
C VAL A 50 5.50 -8.46 17.78
N ASP A 51 5.52 -9.79 17.94
CA ASP A 51 5.55 -10.72 16.81
C ASP A 51 4.31 -10.58 15.93
N GLY A 52 3.15 -10.33 16.56
CA GLY A 52 1.91 -9.99 15.86
C GLY A 52 2.05 -8.75 14.98
N PHE A 53 2.70 -7.68 15.46
CA PHE A 53 2.99 -6.49 14.65
C PHE A 53 3.98 -6.78 13.53
N GLN A 54 5.08 -7.49 13.82
CA GLN A 54 6.08 -7.87 12.82
C GLN A 54 5.44 -8.64 11.66
N THR A 55 4.62 -9.65 11.97
CA THR A 55 3.88 -10.42 10.97
C THR A 55 2.95 -9.54 10.14
N ARG A 56 2.23 -8.60 10.77
CA ARG A 56 1.35 -7.66 10.06
C ARG A 56 2.14 -6.71 9.15
N PHE A 57 3.31 -6.22 9.57
CA PHE A 57 4.18 -5.38 8.77
C PHE A 57 4.71 -6.12 7.53
N ILE A 58 5.18 -7.36 7.69
CA ILE A 58 5.64 -8.20 6.55
C ILE A 58 4.51 -8.42 5.54
N ARG A 59 3.30 -8.74 6.03
CA ARG A 59 2.12 -8.88 5.16
C ARG A 59 1.79 -7.58 4.42
N LYS A 60 2.03 -6.43 5.05
CA LYS A 60 1.84 -5.12 4.40
C LYS A 60 2.86 -4.84 3.32
N ASP A 61 4.14 -5.14 3.56
CA ASP A 61 5.19 -5.02 2.54
C ASP A 61 4.83 -5.84 1.29
N HIS A 62 4.46 -7.11 1.48
CA HIS A 62 4.07 -7.98 0.37
C HIS A 62 2.87 -7.43 -0.40
N LEU A 63 1.83 -6.95 0.29
CA LEU A 63 0.65 -6.37 -0.37
C LEU A 63 1.02 -5.11 -1.17
N VAL A 64 1.86 -4.23 -0.63
CA VAL A 64 2.32 -3.03 -1.32
C VAL A 64 3.10 -3.41 -2.58
N GLU A 65 3.96 -4.43 -2.50
CA GLU A 65 4.74 -4.91 -3.65
C GLU A 65 3.85 -5.49 -4.76
N VAL A 66 2.84 -6.28 -4.41
CA VAL A 66 1.85 -6.77 -5.38
C VAL A 66 1.14 -5.60 -6.08
N LEU A 67 0.73 -4.58 -5.33
CA LEU A 67 0.05 -3.41 -5.91
C LEU A 67 0.98 -2.57 -6.77
N ARG A 68 2.26 -2.43 -6.41
CA ARG A 68 3.26 -1.79 -7.27
C ARG A 68 3.37 -2.52 -8.60
N GLY A 69 3.44 -3.85 -8.58
CA GLY A 69 3.42 -4.67 -9.78
C GLY A 69 2.20 -4.38 -10.66
N GLU A 70 0.99 -4.38 -10.07
CA GLU A 70 -0.25 -4.06 -10.81
C GLU A 70 -0.25 -2.64 -11.39
N VAL A 71 0.28 -1.65 -10.65
CA VAL A 71 0.40 -0.25 -11.11
C VAL A 71 1.42 -0.14 -12.26
N MET A 72 2.56 -0.82 -12.16
CA MET A 72 3.58 -0.83 -13.21
C MET A 72 3.10 -1.51 -14.48
N GLU A 73 2.37 -2.63 -14.36
CA GLU A 73 1.72 -3.26 -15.50
C GLU A 73 0.78 -2.31 -16.23
N LEU A 74 0.01 -1.50 -15.48
CA LEU A 74 -0.94 -0.56 -16.06
C LEU A 74 -0.24 0.63 -16.71
N ASP A 75 0.84 1.13 -16.10
CA ASP A 75 1.65 2.24 -16.60
C ASP A 75 2.41 1.89 -17.88
N ALA A 76 2.80 0.63 -18.04
CA ALA A 76 3.50 0.14 -19.23
C ALA A 76 2.60 0.06 -20.48
N ILE A 77 1.27 0.14 -20.35
CA ILE A 77 0.37 0.00 -21.49
C ILE A 77 0.36 1.30 -22.33
N PRO A 78 0.68 1.24 -23.64
CA PRO A 78 0.60 2.40 -24.51
C PRO A 78 -0.83 2.94 -24.56
N VAL A 79 -1.05 4.15 -24.05
CA VAL A 79 -2.41 4.69 -23.91
C VAL A 79 -3.13 4.84 -25.25
N ALA A 80 -2.38 5.03 -26.33
CA ALA A 80 -2.92 5.07 -27.70
C ALA A 80 -3.51 3.73 -28.16
N GLU A 81 -3.08 2.60 -27.60
CA GLU A 81 -3.59 1.26 -27.93
C GLU A 81 -4.88 0.93 -27.17
N ILE A 82 -5.07 1.53 -25.99
CA ILE A 82 -6.23 1.31 -25.12
C ILE A 82 -7.55 1.68 -25.82
N PHE A 83 -7.54 2.69 -26.69
CA PHE A 83 -8.74 3.20 -27.36
C PHE A 83 -8.96 2.62 -28.76
N LYS A 84 -8.06 1.77 -29.27
CA LYS A 84 -8.18 1.16 -30.60
C LYS A 84 -9.04 -0.10 -30.61
N ASP A 85 -9.16 -0.79 -29.47
CA ASP A 85 -9.93 -2.03 -29.33
C ASP A 85 -10.84 -1.97 -28.11
N GLU A 86 -12.15 -2.14 -28.33
CA GLU A 86 -13.17 -2.08 -27.28
C GLU A 86 -13.01 -3.20 -26.24
N LYS A 87 -12.57 -4.39 -26.64
CA LYS A 87 -12.30 -5.51 -25.72
C LYS A 87 -11.12 -5.19 -24.81
N ILE A 88 -10.04 -4.64 -25.38
CA ILE A 88 -8.87 -4.18 -24.61
C ILE A 88 -9.28 -3.07 -23.65
N PHE A 89 -10.05 -2.08 -24.12
CA PHE A 89 -10.58 -1.00 -23.29
C PHE A 89 -11.37 -1.52 -22.09
N LYS A 90 -12.30 -2.46 -22.30
CA LYS A 90 -13.11 -3.06 -21.23
C LYS A 90 -12.24 -3.81 -20.22
N LYS A 91 -11.25 -4.58 -20.68
CA LYS A 91 -10.32 -5.31 -19.81
C LYS A 91 -9.51 -4.36 -18.93
N ILE A 92 -8.96 -3.30 -19.51
CA ILE A 92 -8.17 -2.29 -18.79
C ILE A 92 -9.05 -1.53 -17.79
N LYS A 93 -10.26 -1.12 -18.18
CA LYS A 93 -11.20 -0.47 -17.29
C LYS A 93 -11.53 -1.32 -16.06
N THR A 94 -11.67 -2.63 -16.24
CA THR A 94 -11.88 -3.57 -15.11
C THR A 94 -10.65 -3.67 -14.22
N LYS A 95 -9.43 -3.75 -14.79
CA LYS A 95 -8.17 -3.71 -14.03
C LYS A 95 -8.07 -2.43 -13.19
N ILE A 96 -8.30 -1.26 -13.79
CA ILE A 96 -8.30 0.05 -13.11
C ILE A 96 -9.26 0.06 -11.92
N LYS A 97 -10.50 -0.37 -12.11
CA LYS A 97 -11.50 -0.41 -11.02
C LYS A 97 -11.07 -1.32 -9.88
N ARG A 98 -10.50 -2.49 -10.20
CA ARG A 98 -10.00 -3.44 -9.20
C ARG A 98 -8.84 -2.84 -8.42
N LEU A 99 -7.86 -2.27 -9.12
CA LEU A 99 -6.69 -1.65 -8.52
C LEU A 99 -7.09 -0.49 -7.59
N HIS A 100 -7.99 0.38 -8.04
CA HIS A 100 -8.54 1.47 -7.23
C HIS A 100 -9.17 0.94 -5.93
N LYS A 101 -10.01 -0.11 -6.01
CA LYS A 101 -10.60 -0.75 -4.83
C LYS A 101 -9.55 -1.34 -3.90
N ASN A 102 -8.53 -1.99 -4.46
CA ASN A 102 -7.45 -2.61 -3.69
C ASN A 102 -6.62 -1.56 -2.96
N ILE A 103 -6.34 -0.42 -3.59
CA ILE A 103 -5.61 0.70 -2.98
C ILE A 103 -6.39 1.29 -1.81
N ILE A 104 -7.68 1.62 -1.99
CA ILE A 104 -8.53 2.12 -0.90
C ILE A 104 -8.59 1.12 0.27
N ASN A 105 -8.74 -0.17 -0.03
CA ASN A 105 -8.79 -1.19 1.00
C ASN A 105 -7.45 -1.30 1.75
N THR A 106 -6.34 -1.19 1.02
CA THR A 106 -4.98 -1.21 1.58
C THR A 106 -4.75 -0.02 2.50
N GLU A 107 -5.17 1.18 2.08
CA GLU A 107 -5.15 2.39 2.89
C GLU A 107 -5.90 2.20 4.21
N LYS A 108 -7.16 1.74 4.16
CA LYS A 108 -7.96 1.52 5.38
C LYS A 108 -7.30 0.55 6.34
N GLN A 109 -6.78 -0.56 5.81
CA GLN A 109 -6.08 -1.55 6.63
C GLN A 109 -4.77 -1.02 7.21
N PHE A 110 -4.05 -0.17 6.46
CA PHE A 110 -2.82 0.45 6.92
C PHE A 110 -3.09 1.48 8.02
N SER A 111 -4.09 2.34 7.85
CA SER A 111 -4.51 3.29 8.87
C SER A 111 -4.92 2.59 10.17
N LYS A 112 -5.63 1.46 10.06
CA LYS A 112 -5.94 0.63 11.24
C LYS A 112 -4.67 0.07 11.90
N LEU A 113 -3.77 -0.53 11.13
CA LEU A 113 -2.51 -1.08 11.66
C LEU A 113 -1.68 -0.01 12.39
N LYS A 114 -1.58 1.18 11.80
CA LYS A 114 -0.87 2.32 12.39
C LYS A 114 -1.53 2.76 13.70
N ALA A 115 -2.86 2.87 13.73
CA ALA A 115 -3.59 3.23 14.95
C ALA A 115 -3.43 2.17 16.06
N ASP A 116 -3.50 0.88 15.70
CA ASP A 116 -3.30 -0.23 16.63
C ASP A 116 -1.87 -0.21 17.18
N PHE A 117 -0.87 0.05 16.32
CA PHE A 117 0.53 0.15 16.71
C PHE A 117 0.78 1.33 17.64
N HIS A 118 0.30 2.53 17.31
CA HIS A 118 0.45 3.70 18.18
C HIS A 118 -0.22 3.50 19.54
N ARG A 119 -1.38 2.83 19.58
CA ARG A 119 -2.05 2.51 20.83
C ARG A 119 -1.20 1.58 21.69
N PHE A 120 -0.68 0.51 21.10
CA PHE A 120 0.26 -0.40 21.77
C PHE A 120 1.44 0.38 22.38
N LEU A 121 2.06 1.28 21.60
CA LEU A 121 3.15 2.11 22.11
C LEU A 121 2.73 2.97 23.30
N SER A 122 1.57 3.63 23.20
CA SER A 122 1.08 4.53 24.27
C SER A 122 0.64 3.83 25.56
N THR A 123 0.30 2.54 25.48
CA THR A 123 -0.20 1.80 26.65
C THR A 123 0.90 1.00 27.35
N ASN A 124 1.88 0.51 26.58
CA ASN A 124 2.85 -0.45 27.09
C ASN A 124 4.30 0.05 27.11
N ILE A 125 4.64 1.11 26.36
CA ILE A 125 6.03 1.52 26.12
C ILE A 125 6.30 2.97 26.53
N LEU A 126 5.43 3.90 26.15
CA LEU A 126 5.50 5.33 26.49
C LEU A 126 4.80 5.60 27.83
#